data_AF-A0A3B0RJT8-F1
#
_entry.id   AF-A0A3B0RJT8-F1
#
_cell.length_a   1.000
_cell.length_b   1.000
_cell.length_c   1.000
_cell.angle_alpha   90.00
_cell.angle_beta   90.00
_cell.angle_gamma   90.00
#
_symmetry.space_group_name_H-M   'P 1'
#
loop_
_entity.id
_entity.type
_entity.pdbx_description
1 polymer ?
#
loop_
_entity_poly.entity_id
_entity_poly.type
_entity_poly.pdbx_seq_one_letter_code
_entity_poly.pdbx_strand_id
1 'polypeptide(L)'
;MERYYLVSPEKEKKKEKSFFYWMRESEDNDNWVQFVKGVWCPKTMGDDIKLCAEIDTEETFLLDWSNTWLHRPDSNAGWLNRDGRFFGCPWHYHDHLAKFVLGYEVPEVEDAGWVRVQNSQYYTCEKRLSAEQQNWLSTRGFKIFG
;
A
#
# COMPACT_ATOMS: atom_id res chain seq x y z
N MET A 1 -13.94 15.62 8.01
CA MET A 1 -13.99 14.18 8.34
C MET A 1 -14.95 13.46 7.42
N GLU A 2 -14.45 12.43 6.75
CA GLU A 2 -15.21 11.48 5.95
C GLU A 2 -15.17 10.10 6.61
N ARG A 3 -16.18 9.27 6.32
CA ARG A 3 -16.26 7.92 6.87
C ARG A 3 -15.78 6.89 5.86
N TYR A 4 -14.85 6.06 6.30
CA TYR A 4 -14.27 4.97 5.53
C TYR A 4 -14.55 3.63 6.21
N TYR A 5 -14.74 2.61 5.38
CA TYR A 5 -15.06 1.26 5.81
C TYR A 5 -14.03 0.29 5.22
N LEU A 6 -13.54 -0.63 6.05
CA LEU A 6 -12.69 -1.72 5.60
C LEU A 6 -13.59 -2.88 5.13
N VAL A 7 -13.78 -2.98 3.82
CA VAL A 7 -14.78 -3.87 3.20
C VAL A 7 -14.10 -4.94 2.37
N SER A 8 -14.58 -6.18 2.47
CA SER A 8 -14.34 -7.24 1.49
C SER A 8 -15.63 -7.54 0.73
N PRO A 9 -15.78 -7.01 -0.51
CA PRO A 9 -17.00 -7.19 -1.27
C PRO A 9 -17.24 -8.65 -1.62
N GLU A 10 -18.49 -9.09 -1.63
CA GLU A 10 -18.86 -10.47 -1.95
C GLU A 10 -18.24 -10.95 -3.27
N LYS A 11 -18.31 -10.10 -4.31
CA LYS A 11 -17.75 -10.39 -5.64
C LYS A 11 -16.24 -10.63 -5.65
N GLU A 12 -15.52 -10.11 -4.66
CA GLU A 12 -14.05 -10.23 -4.54
C GLU A 12 -13.63 -11.38 -3.62
N LYS A 13 -14.59 -12.08 -2.99
CA LYS A 13 -14.32 -13.26 -2.15
C LYS A 13 -13.95 -14.44 -3.05
N LYS A 14 -12.65 -14.65 -3.28
CA LYS A 14 -12.13 -15.88 -3.90
C LYS A 14 -12.07 -16.99 -2.85
N LYS A 15 -12.28 -18.25 -3.27
CA LYS A 15 -12.37 -19.46 -2.41
C LYS A 15 -11.28 -19.60 -1.33
N GLU A 16 -10.14 -18.93 -1.46
CA GLU A 16 -8.99 -19.08 -0.57
C GLU A 16 -8.45 -17.78 0.03
N LYS A 17 -8.83 -16.60 -0.48
CA LYS A 17 -8.37 -15.29 0.04
C LYS A 17 -9.42 -14.20 -0.20
N SER A 18 -9.88 -13.60 0.88
CA SER A 18 -10.62 -12.33 0.86
C SER A 18 -9.62 -11.17 0.88
N PHE A 19 -9.77 -10.22 -0.03
CA PHE A 19 -9.07 -8.95 0.04
C PHE A 19 -9.98 -7.90 0.67
N PHE A 20 -9.46 -7.19 1.66
CA PHE A 20 -10.11 -6.00 2.19
C PHE A 20 -9.57 -4.75 1.50
N TYR A 21 -10.44 -3.76 1.42
CA TYR A 21 -10.19 -2.47 0.80
C TYR A 21 -10.79 -1.39 1.71
N TRP A 22 -10.10 -0.27 1.86
CA TRP A 22 -10.75 0.93 2.37
C TRP A 22 -11.67 1.50 1.30
N MET A 23 -12.94 1.67 1.65
CA MET A 23 -13.99 2.13 0.76
C MET A 23 -14.83 3.21 1.46
N ARG A 24 -15.40 4.12 0.67
CA ARG A 24 -16.44 5.05 1.12
C ARG A 24 -17.79 4.63 0.56
N GLU A 25 -18.86 5.12 1.17
CA GLU A 25 -20.20 4.97 0.62
C GLU A 25 -20.40 6.00 -0.50
N SER A 26 -21.13 5.62 -1.55
CA SER A 26 -21.66 6.57 -2.53
C SER A 26 -22.76 7.43 -1.91
N GLU A 27 -23.05 8.58 -2.55
CA GLU A 27 -24.08 9.52 -2.06
C GLU A 27 -25.48 8.91 -2.01
N ASP A 28 -25.79 8.01 -2.96
CA ASP A 28 -27.05 7.25 -3.02
C ASP A 28 -27.08 6.03 -2.09
N ASN A 29 -25.98 5.76 -1.38
CA ASN A 29 -25.82 4.63 -0.45
C ASN A 29 -25.88 3.22 -1.10
N ASP A 30 -25.94 3.13 -2.43
CA ASP A 30 -26.10 1.85 -3.14
C ASP A 30 -24.76 1.18 -3.49
N ASN A 31 -23.65 1.93 -3.40
CA ASN A 31 -22.33 1.46 -3.79
C ASN A 31 -21.27 1.73 -2.73
N TRP A 32 -20.28 0.84 -2.70
CA TRP A 32 -18.95 1.13 -2.19
C TRP A 32 -18.09 1.74 -3.29
N VAL A 33 -17.28 2.74 -2.93
CA VAL A 33 -16.25 3.32 -3.81
C VAL A 33 -14.89 3.06 -3.19
N GLN A 34 -14.05 2.26 -3.88
CA GLN A 34 -12.70 1.95 -3.42
C GLN A 34 -11.85 3.21 -3.35
N PHE A 35 -11.18 3.41 -2.22
CA PHE A 35 -10.37 4.61 -2.02
C PHE A 35 -9.18 4.69 -2.99
N VAL A 36 -8.42 3.61 -3.14
CA VAL A 36 -7.17 3.61 -3.93
C VAL A 36 -7.42 3.72 -5.44
N LYS A 37 -8.43 3.00 -5.96
CA LYS A 37 -8.66 2.88 -7.41
C LYS A 37 -9.89 3.62 -7.91
N GLY A 38 -10.72 4.18 -7.03
CA GLY A 38 -12.01 4.77 -7.38
C GLY A 38 -13.01 3.78 -7.97
N VAL A 39 -12.80 2.47 -7.81
CA VAL A 39 -13.67 1.43 -8.38
C VAL A 39 -14.98 1.37 -7.62
N TRP A 40 -16.08 1.35 -8.36
CA TRP A 40 -17.42 1.23 -7.82
C TRP A 40 -17.82 -0.24 -7.66
N CYS A 41 -18.43 -0.57 -6.54
CA CYS A 41 -18.92 -1.89 -6.20
C CYS A 41 -20.32 -1.77 -5.61
N PRO A 42 -21.36 -2.37 -6.22
CA PRO A 42 -22.67 -2.43 -5.60
C PRO A 42 -22.58 -3.08 -4.22
N LYS A 43 -23.30 -2.53 -3.23
CA LYS A 43 -23.39 -3.15 -1.91
C LYS A 43 -24.24 -4.42 -1.99
N THR A 44 -23.83 -5.47 -1.30
CA THR A 44 -24.63 -6.69 -1.14
C THR A 44 -24.68 -7.11 0.31
N MET A 45 -25.70 -7.90 0.68
CA MET A 45 -25.76 -8.52 2.02
C MET A 45 -24.60 -9.49 2.27
N GLY A 46 -23.90 -9.92 1.22
CA GLY A 46 -22.74 -10.78 1.30
C GLY A 46 -21.43 -10.04 1.55
N ASP A 47 -21.41 -8.71 1.61
CA ASP A 47 -20.21 -7.92 1.90
C ASP A 47 -19.76 -8.11 3.36
N ASP A 48 -18.45 -8.22 3.58
CA ASP A 48 -17.87 -8.25 4.92
C ASP A 48 -17.29 -6.88 5.28
N ILE A 49 -17.77 -6.28 6.37
CA ILE A 49 -17.33 -4.97 6.86
C ILE A 49 -16.63 -5.20 8.20
N LYS A 50 -15.31 -4.96 8.22
CA LYS A 50 -14.48 -5.26 9.39
C LYS A 50 -14.30 -4.06 10.32
N LEU A 51 -14.12 -2.87 9.74
CA LEU A 51 -13.82 -1.64 10.47
C LEU A 51 -14.54 -0.45 9.85
N CYS A 52 -14.75 0.57 10.68
CA CYS A 52 -15.22 1.89 10.29
C CYS A 52 -14.28 2.92 10.94
N ALA A 53 -13.88 3.92 10.18
CA ALA A 53 -13.04 5.02 10.65
C ALA A 53 -13.58 6.34 10.12
N GLU A 54 -13.53 7.38 10.95
CA GLU A 54 -13.79 8.76 10.55
C GLU A 54 -12.47 9.50 10.54
N ILE A 55 -12.07 10.01 9.38
CA ILE A 55 -10.79 10.67 9.21
C ILE A 55 -10.89 11.82 8.21
N ASP A 56 -10.02 12.80 8.33
CA ASP A 56 -9.88 13.81 7.28
C ASP A 56 -9.22 13.20 6.04
N THR A 57 -9.70 13.60 4.86
CA THR A 57 -9.27 13.02 3.57
C THR A 57 -7.76 13.18 3.34
N GLU A 58 -7.18 14.24 3.88
CA GLU A 58 -5.73 14.53 3.85
C GLU A 58 -4.92 13.61 4.78
N GLU A 59 -5.56 12.98 5.77
CA GLU A 59 -4.92 12.11 6.76
C GLU A 59 -5.18 10.62 6.52
N THR A 60 -5.67 10.25 5.35
CA THR A 60 -6.03 8.85 5.01
C THR A 60 -4.89 7.84 5.16
N PHE A 61 -3.64 8.31 5.29
CA PHE A 61 -2.49 7.48 5.66
C PHE A 61 -2.54 6.91 7.08
N LEU A 62 -3.37 7.45 7.97
CA LEU A 62 -3.59 6.92 9.32
C LEU A 62 -4.56 5.73 9.36
N LEU A 63 -5.24 5.42 8.25
CA LEU A 63 -6.08 4.22 8.16
C LEU A 63 -5.22 2.96 8.36
N ASP A 64 -5.78 1.89 8.95
CA ASP A 64 -5.05 0.62 9.09
C ASP A 64 -4.98 -0.12 7.74
N TRP A 65 -3.82 -0.02 7.09
CA TRP A 65 -3.58 -0.67 5.80
C TRP A 65 -3.14 -2.13 5.91
N SER A 66 -2.86 -2.64 7.12
CA SER A 66 -2.26 -3.98 7.33
C SER A 66 -3.12 -5.14 6.82
N ASN A 67 -4.44 -4.95 6.82
CA ASN A 67 -5.42 -5.93 6.35
C ASN A 67 -5.78 -5.78 4.86
N THR A 68 -5.22 -4.78 4.17
CA THR A 68 -5.56 -4.49 2.78
C THR A 68 -4.64 -5.23 1.81
N TRP A 69 -5.08 -5.32 0.55
CA TRP A 69 -4.25 -5.89 -0.53
C TRP A 69 -2.97 -5.10 -0.81
N LEU A 70 -2.88 -3.83 -0.36
CA LEU A 70 -1.75 -2.92 -0.58
C LEU A 70 -0.56 -3.26 0.32
N HIS A 71 -0.80 -3.81 1.51
CA HIS A 71 0.25 -4.24 2.43
C HIS A 71 0.70 -5.67 2.10
N ARG A 72 1.92 -5.81 1.54
CA ARG A 72 2.49 -7.11 1.11
C ARG A 72 3.90 -7.27 1.63
N PRO A 73 4.10 -7.64 2.91
CA PRO A 73 5.43 -7.77 3.50
C PRO A 73 6.31 -8.79 2.77
N ASP A 74 5.71 -9.82 2.17
CA ASP A 74 6.40 -10.87 1.41
C ASP A 74 6.64 -10.51 -0.07
N SER A 75 6.30 -9.30 -0.50
CA SER A 75 6.54 -8.86 -1.88
C SER A 75 8.03 -8.68 -2.16
N ASN A 76 8.41 -8.85 -3.43
CA ASN A 76 9.73 -8.47 -3.94
C ASN A 76 9.76 -7.05 -4.50
N ALA A 77 8.67 -6.29 -4.37
CA ALA A 77 8.54 -4.92 -4.82
C ALA A 77 8.05 -4.04 -3.66
N GLY A 78 8.59 -2.82 -3.54
CA GLY A 78 8.20 -1.89 -2.49
C GLY A 78 9.23 -0.80 -2.26
N TRP A 79 9.19 -0.23 -1.06
CA TRP A 79 10.09 0.82 -0.60
C TRP A 79 10.95 0.33 0.57
N LEU A 80 12.25 0.62 0.52
CA LEU A 80 13.20 0.29 1.57
C LEU A 80 13.77 1.58 2.16
N ASN A 81 13.46 1.86 3.43
CA ASN A 81 13.90 3.08 4.08
C ASN A 81 15.42 3.07 4.38
N ARG A 82 15.94 4.20 4.86
CA ARG A 82 17.36 4.34 5.20
C ARG A 82 17.82 3.40 6.32
N ASP A 83 16.93 2.96 7.20
CA ASP A 83 17.23 2.04 8.30
C ASP A 83 17.14 0.56 7.88
N GLY A 84 16.91 0.28 6.59
CA GLY A 84 16.81 -1.09 6.08
C GLY A 84 15.46 -1.76 6.35
N ARG A 85 14.44 -1.01 6.78
CA ARG A 85 13.06 -1.48 6.90
C ARG A 85 12.37 -1.46 5.53
N PHE A 86 11.86 -2.61 5.13
CA PHE A 86 11.15 -2.79 3.87
C PHE A 86 9.63 -2.73 4.04
N PHE A 87 8.99 -2.00 3.15
CA PHE A 87 7.55 -1.86 3.02
C PHE A 87 7.16 -2.40 1.65
N GLY A 88 6.67 -3.64 1.63
CA GLY A 88 6.32 -4.30 0.38
C GLY A 88 4.91 -3.96 -0.11
N CYS A 89 4.77 -3.83 -1.43
CA CYS A 89 3.52 -3.59 -2.12
C CYS A 89 3.37 -4.55 -3.32
N PRO A 90 2.16 -4.73 -3.86
CA PRO A 90 2.00 -5.39 -5.15
C PRO A 90 2.77 -4.66 -6.26
N TRP A 91 3.14 -5.39 -7.31
CA TRP A 91 3.85 -4.82 -8.46
C TRP A 91 3.04 -3.67 -9.08
N HIS A 92 3.69 -2.52 -9.29
CA HIS A 92 3.16 -1.27 -9.83
C HIS A 92 2.35 -0.42 -8.84
N TYR A 93 2.41 -0.72 -7.54
CA TYR A 93 1.68 0.05 -6.50
C TYR A 93 2.59 0.79 -5.52
N HIS A 94 3.84 1.06 -5.89
CA HIS A 94 4.79 1.83 -5.08
C HIS A 94 4.25 3.21 -4.69
N ASP A 95 3.65 3.91 -5.64
CA ASP A 95 3.15 5.28 -5.44
C ASP A 95 1.96 5.28 -4.48
N HIS A 96 1.05 4.32 -4.64
CA HIS A 96 -0.06 4.10 -3.73
C HIS A 96 0.41 3.71 -2.32
N LEU A 97 1.45 2.86 -2.22
CA LEU A 97 2.06 2.51 -0.93
C LEU A 97 2.67 3.74 -0.26
N ALA A 98 3.44 4.56 -1.00
CA ALA A 98 4.02 5.79 -0.48
C ALA A 98 2.94 6.73 0.06
N LYS A 99 1.96 7.05 -0.78
CA LYS A 99 0.90 8.00 -0.43
C LYS A 99 0.04 7.50 0.71
N PHE A 100 -0.50 6.29 0.58
CA PHE A 100 -1.55 5.83 1.47
C PHE A 100 -1.04 5.07 2.68
N VAL A 101 0.11 4.41 2.63
CA VAL A 101 0.60 3.64 3.78
C VAL A 101 1.70 4.39 4.53
N LEU A 102 2.51 5.16 3.82
CA LEU A 102 3.63 5.89 4.42
C LEU A 102 3.31 7.37 4.68
N GLY A 103 2.27 7.92 4.03
CA GLY A 103 1.90 9.34 4.17
C GLY A 103 2.86 10.30 3.46
N TYR A 104 3.53 9.83 2.41
CA TYR A 104 4.47 10.62 1.61
C TYR A 104 4.12 10.58 0.13
N GLU A 105 4.38 11.66 -0.59
CA GLU A 105 4.45 11.64 -2.04
C GLU A 105 5.79 11.00 -2.49
N VAL A 106 5.80 10.41 -3.68
CA VAL A 106 6.99 9.69 -4.20
C VAL A 106 8.26 10.54 -4.19
N PRO A 107 8.25 11.82 -4.61
CA PRO A 107 9.44 12.67 -4.55
C PRO A 107 9.98 12.85 -3.13
N GLU A 108 9.12 12.88 -2.11
CA GLU A 108 9.53 13.02 -0.71
C GLU A 108 10.25 11.76 -0.22
N VAL A 109 9.76 10.58 -0.62
CA VAL A 109 10.38 9.28 -0.32
C VAL A 109 11.75 9.15 -0.99
N GLU A 110 11.85 9.54 -2.25
CA GLU A 110 13.09 9.53 -3.03
C GLU A 110 14.11 10.53 -2.47
N ASP A 111 13.68 11.74 -2.11
CA ASP A 111 14.56 12.77 -1.55
C ASP A 111 15.03 12.43 -0.14
N ALA A 112 14.18 11.73 0.65
CA ALA A 112 14.57 11.10 1.90
C ALA A 112 15.58 9.94 1.72
N GLY A 113 15.93 9.58 0.49
CA GLY A 113 16.94 8.57 0.17
C GLY A 113 16.47 7.13 0.41
N TRP A 114 15.17 6.89 0.29
CA TRP A 114 14.65 5.53 0.30
C TRP A 114 14.92 4.86 -1.05
N VAL A 115 15.09 3.54 -1.02
CA VAL A 115 15.31 2.73 -2.22
C VAL A 115 13.96 2.26 -2.74
N ARG A 116 13.71 2.51 -4.03
CA ARG A 116 12.57 1.93 -4.76
C ARG A 116 12.97 0.56 -5.28
N VAL A 117 12.43 -0.51 -4.70
CA VAL A 117 12.67 -1.88 -5.15
C VAL A 117 11.59 -2.28 -6.14
N GLN A 118 11.94 -2.42 -7.42
CA GLN A 118 10.95 -2.67 -8.48
C GLN A 118 10.55 -4.15 -8.56
N ASN A 119 11.53 -5.03 -8.35
CA ASN A 119 11.39 -6.48 -8.31
C ASN A 119 12.64 -7.09 -7.66
N SER A 120 12.79 -8.42 -7.68
CA SER A 120 13.92 -9.15 -7.09
C SER A 120 15.29 -8.92 -7.75
N GLN A 121 15.37 -8.14 -8.83
CA GLN A 121 16.61 -7.91 -9.58
C GLN A 121 16.94 -6.43 -9.78
N TYR A 122 15.95 -5.54 -9.66
CA TYR A 122 16.09 -4.13 -10.02
C TYR A 122 15.59 -3.21 -8.90
N TYR A 123 16.41 -2.22 -8.57
CA TYR A 123 16.09 -1.16 -7.63
C TYR A 123 16.66 0.18 -8.13
N THR A 124 16.11 1.29 -7.63
CA THR A 124 16.63 2.64 -7.85
C THR A 124 16.77 3.39 -6.54
N CYS A 125 17.75 4.28 -6.44
CA CYS A 125 17.93 5.19 -5.31
C CYS A 125 18.63 6.44 -5.81
N GLU A 126 18.11 7.62 -5.49
CA GLU A 126 18.69 8.90 -5.92
C GLU A 126 19.84 9.37 -5.00
N LYS A 127 19.98 8.73 -3.84
CA LYS A 127 21.01 9.04 -2.85
C LYS A 127 21.95 7.85 -2.67
N ARG A 128 23.13 8.11 -2.10
CA ARG A 128 24.03 7.05 -1.66
C ARG A 128 23.32 6.15 -0.63
N LEU A 129 23.39 4.84 -0.86
CA LEU A 129 22.80 3.82 0.01
C LEU A 129 23.41 3.89 1.42
N SER A 130 22.56 3.77 2.44
CA SER A 130 23.01 3.49 3.82
C SER A 130 23.62 2.09 3.94
N ALA A 131 24.30 1.82 5.04
CA ALA A 131 24.84 0.49 5.31
C ALA A 131 23.72 -0.55 5.44
N GLU A 132 22.61 -0.17 6.06
CA GLU A 132 21.43 -0.99 6.30
C GLU A 132 20.73 -1.35 4.98
N GLN A 133 20.60 -0.38 4.07
CA GLN A 133 20.08 -0.61 2.73
C GLN A 133 20.98 -1.56 1.93
N GLN A 134 22.31 -1.34 1.97
CA GLN A 134 23.27 -2.23 1.32
C GLN A 134 23.19 -3.66 1.87
N ASN A 135 23.08 -3.82 3.19
CA ASN A 135 22.93 -5.13 3.82
C ASN A 135 21.64 -5.81 3.37
N TRP A 136 20.51 -5.08 3.37
CA TRP A 136 19.21 -5.61 2.95
C TRP A 136 19.22 -6.05 1.48
N LEU A 137 19.81 -5.25 0.59
CA LEU A 137 19.92 -5.56 -0.84
C LEU A 137 20.86 -6.75 -1.07
N SER A 138 22.03 -6.77 -0.43
CA SER A 138 23.00 -7.85 -0.57
C SER A 138 22.44 -9.21 -0.12
N THR A 139 21.76 -9.24 1.03
CA THR A 139 21.16 -10.46 1.58
C THR A 139 20.06 -11.05 0.70
N ARG A 140 19.49 -10.25 -0.21
CA ARG A 140 18.48 -10.68 -1.19
C ARG A 140 19.05 -10.91 -2.60
N GLY A 141 20.38 -10.87 -2.74
CA GLY A 141 21.06 -11.18 -4.00
C GLY A 141 21.04 -10.05 -5.03
N PHE A 142 20.68 -8.82 -4.64
CA PHE A 142 20.80 -7.68 -5.54
C PHE A 142 22.26 -7.34 -5.79
N LYS A 143 22.57 -7.00 -7.05
CA LYS A 143 23.86 -6.42 -7.40
C LYS A 143 23.88 -4.96 -6.98
N ILE A 144 24.79 -4.61 -6.08
CA ILE A 144 24.95 -3.22 -5.61
C ILE A 144 25.94 -2.50 -6.52
N PHE A 145 25.48 -1.42 -7.12
CA PHE A 145 26.32 -0.48 -7.85
C PHE A 145 26.69 0.67 -6.90
N GLY A 146 27.99 0.87 -6.72
CA GLY A 146 28.55 1.88 -5.80
C GLY A 146 28.70 3.24 -6.43
#